data_AF-A0A925XK62-F1
#
_entry.id   AF-A0A925XK62-F1
#
_cell.length_a   1.000
_cell.length_b   1.000
_cell.length_c   1.000
_cell.angle_alpha   90.00
_cell.angle_beta   90.00
_cell.angle_gamma   90.00
#
_symmetry.space_group_name_H-M   'P 1'
#
loop_
_entity.id
_entity.type
_entity.pdbx_description
1 polymer ?
#
loop_
_entity_poly.entity_id
_entity_poly.type
_entity_poly.pdbx_seq_one_letter_code
_entity_poly.pdbx_strand_id
1 'polypeptide(L)'
;MPRLTRLNYALLFIGLAALGCTEQPKPAPEVPVPVAKSFDVEIVPGASSSTEKTEPYEATVGGFKFMVPADWKEQPPKSQFVLGEFSLTGEGGPARLTLSSAGGGLEANVERWQGQFSRGPNDPEPRQSEITFDGQKGTLVELSGSYADMLSKDGPSKNWRMLGVAVPLGPTNFFVKLTGPQATVTAQREAFVKFVESAKADK
;
A
#
# COMPACT_ATOMS: atom_id res chain seq x y z
N MET A 1 41.15 -53.54 -42.79
CA MET A 1 42.41 -53.25 -42.07
C MET A 1 42.07 -52.73 -40.68
N PRO A 2 42.85 -53.10 -39.64
CA PRO A 2 42.33 -53.82 -38.47
C PRO A 2 42.52 -53.00 -37.15
N ARG A 3 42.25 -53.40 -35.89
CA ARG A 3 42.45 -54.65 -35.13
C ARG A 3 41.67 -54.56 -33.80
N LEU A 4 41.16 -55.71 -33.32
CA LEU A 4 40.89 -56.01 -31.90
C LEU A 4 42.15 -55.83 -31.05
N THR A 5 41.99 -55.44 -29.77
CA THR A 5 42.54 -56.21 -28.63
C THR A 5 42.00 -55.73 -27.27
N ARG A 6 41.45 -56.67 -26.48
CA ARG A 6 41.41 -56.58 -25.02
C ARG A 6 42.80 -56.91 -24.47
N LEU A 7 43.23 -56.29 -23.37
CA LEU A 7 44.20 -56.92 -22.46
C LEU A 7 44.05 -56.39 -21.02
N ASN A 8 43.93 -57.34 -20.09
CA ASN A 8 43.93 -57.21 -18.63
C ASN A 8 45.36 -57.23 -18.06
N TYR A 9 45.47 -56.96 -16.75
CA TYR A 9 46.61 -57.04 -15.79
C TYR A 9 47.30 -55.70 -15.50
N ALA A 10 47.65 -55.31 -14.27
CA ALA A 10 47.63 -55.99 -12.96
C ALA A 10 47.48 -54.99 -11.80
N LEU A 11 47.10 -55.54 -10.66
CA LEU A 11 47.01 -54.91 -9.34
C LEU A 11 48.34 -54.30 -8.86
N LEU A 12 48.24 -53.19 -8.12
CA LEU A 12 49.09 -53.01 -6.95
C LEU A 12 48.26 -52.41 -5.80
N PHE A 13 47.97 -53.27 -4.83
CA PHE A 13 47.50 -52.90 -3.50
C PHE A 13 48.69 -52.34 -2.71
N ILE A 14 48.52 -51.16 -2.10
CA ILE A 14 49.23 -50.83 -0.87
C ILE A 14 48.18 -50.37 0.12
N GLY A 15 47.89 -51.25 1.07
CA GLY A 15 47.11 -50.92 2.26
C GLY A 15 47.97 -50.25 3.32
N LEU A 16 47.34 -49.44 4.15
CA LEU A 16 47.75 -49.27 5.53
C LEU A 16 46.50 -48.99 6.37
N ALA A 17 46.29 -49.85 7.37
CA ALA A 17 45.21 -49.78 8.33
C ALA A 17 45.57 -48.86 9.50
N ALA A 18 44.56 -48.20 10.09
CA ALA A 18 44.53 -47.91 11.52
C ALA A 18 43.08 -47.66 11.97
N LEU A 19 42.67 -48.40 13.00
CA LEU A 19 41.43 -48.23 13.76
C LEU A 19 41.46 -46.90 14.53
N GLY A 20 40.30 -46.25 14.70
CA GLY A 20 40.16 -45.10 15.59
C GLY A 20 38.71 -44.78 15.89
N CYS A 21 38.34 -44.95 17.16
CA CYS A 21 37.03 -44.85 17.79
C CYS A 21 36.11 -43.70 17.35
N THR A 22 34.81 -44.01 17.28
CA THR A 22 33.71 -43.05 17.30
C THR A 22 33.65 -42.33 18.65
N GLU A 23 33.75 -41.00 18.65
CA GLU A 23 33.34 -40.19 19.79
C GLU A 23 32.49 -39.00 19.29
N GLN A 24 31.23 -38.98 19.74
CA GLN A 24 30.27 -37.91 19.49
C GLN A 24 30.71 -36.62 20.23
N PRO A 25 30.43 -35.43 19.68
CA PRO A 25 30.75 -34.18 20.35
C PRO A 25 29.94 -34.03 21.65
N LYS A 26 30.64 -33.72 22.73
CA LYS A 26 30.14 -33.46 24.09
C LYS A 26 29.15 -32.28 24.12
N PRO A 27 27.98 -32.38 24.80
CA PRO A 27 27.10 -31.24 24.99
C PRO A 27 27.77 -30.15 25.85
N ALA A 28 27.59 -28.89 25.46
CA ALA A 28 28.00 -27.75 26.28
C ALA A 28 27.16 -27.69 27.58
N PRO A 29 27.72 -27.19 28.70
CA PRO A 29 26.96 -27.02 29.93
C PRO A 29 25.84 -25.99 29.76
N GLU A 30 24.63 -26.34 30.17
CA GLU A 30 23.49 -25.42 30.26
C GLU A 30 23.80 -24.31 31.27
N VAL A 31 23.84 -23.06 30.79
CA VAL A 31 23.80 -21.89 31.65
C VAL A 31 22.38 -21.78 32.19
N PRO A 32 22.15 -21.71 33.52
CA PRO A 32 20.80 -21.55 34.04
C PRO A 32 20.22 -20.23 33.58
N VAL A 33 19.16 -20.30 32.76
CA VAL A 33 18.34 -19.14 32.40
C VAL A 33 17.67 -18.64 33.68
N PRO A 34 17.88 -17.40 34.12
CA PRO A 34 17.14 -16.86 35.25
C PRO A 34 15.66 -16.77 34.85
N VAL A 35 14.81 -17.52 35.58
CA VAL A 35 13.36 -17.41 35.48
C VAL A 35 12.97 -16.00 35.92
N ALA A 36 12.60 -15.16 34.95
CA ALA A 36 11.98 -13.88 35.23
C ALA A 36 10.62 -14.14 35.89
N LYS A 37 10.44 -13.60 37.09
CA LYS A 37 9.16 -13.61 37.82
C LYS A 37 8.08 -12.99 36.93
N SER A 38 6.95 -13.70 36.81
CA SER A 38 5.73 -13.21 36.19
C SER A 38 5.30 -11.91 36.86
N PHE A 39 5.33 -10.81 36.10
CA PHE A 39 4.51 -9.66 36.41
C PHE A 39 3.15 -9.94 35.79
N ASP A 40 2.12 -10.01 36.62
CA ASP A 40 0.74 -9.95 36.19
C ASP A 40 0.51 -8.61 35.49
N VAL A 41 0.74 -8.60 34.18
CA VAL A 41 0.26 -7.51 33.33
C VAL A 41 -1.21 -7.77 33.15
N GLU A 42 -2.02 -7.03 33.91
CA GLU A 42 -3.43 -6.89 33.66
C GLU A 42 -3.57 -6.35 32.21
N ILE A 43 -3.90 -7.25 31.29
CA ILE A 43 -4.19 -6.89 29.90
C ILE A 43 -5.48 -6.09 29.96
N VAL A 44 -5.36 -4.77 30.02
CA VAL A 44 -6.46 -3.89 29.63
C VAL A 44 -6.58 -4.07 28.12
N PRO A 45 -7.68 -4.63 27.59
CA PRO A 45 -7.88 -4.69 26.15
C PRO A 45 -8.15 -3.25 25.72
N GLY A 46 -7.10 -2.57 25.25
CA GLY A 46 -7.23 -1.35 24.45
C GLY A 46 -7.84 -1.74 23.12
N ALA A 47 -9.16 -1.97 23.13
CA ALA A 47 -9.97 -2.00 21.94
C ALA A 47 -9.61 -0.75 21.14
N SER A 48 -9.11 -0.93 19.92
CA SER A 48 -9.19 0.09 18.89
C SER A 48 -10.68 0.26 18.62
N SER A 49 -11.31 1.07 19.46
CA SER A 49 -12.73 1.37 19.42
C SER A 49 -12.93 2.29 18.24
N SER A 50 -13.05 1.67 17.07
CA SER A 50 -13.76 2.25 15.94
C SER A 50 -15.19 2.48 16.42
N THR A 51 -15.41 3.64 17.04
CA THR A 51 -16.74 4.14 17.28
C THR A 51 -17.32 4.36 15.89
N GLU A 52 -18.20 3.45 15.49
CA GLU A 52 -18.91 3.51 14.23
C GLU A 52 -19.62 4.87 14.18
N LYS A 53 -19.17 5.72 13.27
CA LYS A 53 -19.75 7.04 13.09
C LYS A 53 -21.09 6.84 12.40
N THR A 54 -22.15 7.38 12.98
CA THR A 54 -23.51 7.28 12.41
C THR A 54 -23.87 8.49 11.56
N GLU A 55 -23.09 9.57 11.65
CA GLU A 55 -23.28 10.83 10.95
C GLU A 55 -21.94 11.34 10.40
N PRO A 56 -21.94 12.17 9.33
CA PRO A 56 -20.73 12.82 8.85
C PRO A 56 -20.03 13.60 9.98
N TYR A 57 -18.70 13.60 9.99
CA TYR A 57 -17.91 14.18 11.08
C TYR A 57 -16.76 15.02 10.54
N GLU A 58 -16.31 15.98 11.35
CA GLU A 58 -15.13 16.79 11.03
C GLU A 58 -13.85 16.02 11.37
N ALA A 59 -12.88 16.03 10.46
CA ALA A 59 -11.53 15.51 10.69
C ALA A 59 -10.48 16.51 10.18
N THR A 60 -9.42 16.73 10.97
CA THR A 60 -8.27 17.53 10.56
C THR A 60 -7.18 16.64 9.96
N VAL A 61 -6.80 16.90 8.71
CA VAL A 61 -5.73 16.19 8.00
C VAL A 61 -4.86 17.21 7.28
N GLY A 62 -3.55 17.21 7.57
CA GLY A 62 -2.59 18.04 6.84
C GLY A 62 -2.84 19.56 6.93
N GLY A 63 -3.39 20.05 8.05
CA GLY A 63 -3.71 21.47 8.25
C GLY A 63 -5.06 21.91 7.65
N PHE A 64 -5.90 20.97 7.23
CA PHE A 64 -7.25 21.23 6.73
C PHE A 64 -8.28 20.42 7.48
N LYS A 65 -9.44 21.02 7.74
CA LYS A 65 -10.65 20.36 8.22
C LYS A 65 -11.48 19.87 7.04
N PHE A 66 -12.01 18.67 7.15
CA PHE A 66 -12.88 18.05 6.16
C PHE A 66 -14.14 17.46 6.82
N MET A 67 -15.25 17.48 6.09
CA MET A 67 -16.46 16.73 6.44
C MET A 67 -16.38 15.32 5.85
N VAL A 68 -16.01 14.35 6.70
CA VAL A 68 -15.88 12.93 6.33
C VAL A 68 -17.25 12.25 6.38
N PRO A 69 -17.69 11.55 5.32
CA PRO A 69 -18.88 10.71 5.36
C PRO A 69 -18.78 9.61 6.44
N ALA A 70 -19.91 9.30 7.08
CA ALA A 70 -19.98 8.36 8.21
C ALA A 70 -19.53 6.93 7.84
N ASP A 71 -19.75 6.53 6.60
CA ASP A 71 -19.45 5.19 6.07
C ASP A 71 -17.97 5.01 5.69
N TRP A 72 -17.16 6.07 5.76
CA TRP A 72 -15.73 6.01 5.49
C TRP A 72 -14.98 5.57 6.74
N LYS A 73 -14.14 4.55 6.59
CA LYS A 73 -13.36 3.98 7.69
C LYS A 73 -11.96 4.56 7.66
N GLU A 74 -11.62 5.37 8.65
CA GLU A 74 -10.24 5.84 8.83
C GLU A 74 -9.28 4.67 8.98
N GLN A 75 -8.10 4.79 8.38
CA GLN A 75 -7.03 3.79 8.41
C GLN A 75 -5.72 4.44 8.84
N PRO A 76 -4.84 3.72 9.56
CA PRO A 76 -3.49 4.21 9.79
C PRO A 76 -2.76 4.38 8.44
N PRO A 77 -2.13 5.55 8.19
CA PRO A 77 -1.36 5.78 6.97
C PRO A 77 -0.27 4.71 6.76
N LYS A 78 -0.20 4.15 5.56
CA LYS A 78 0.77 3.08 5.25
C LYS A 78 2.19 3.58 4.93
N SER A 79 2.41 4.90 4.85
CA SER A 79 3.73 5.49 4.64
C SER A 79 3.81 6.90 5.21
N GLN A 80 5.04 7.36 5.49
CA GLN A 80 5.32 8.72 5.99
C GLN A 80 4.88 9.86 5.06
N PHE A 81 4.56 9.57 3.79
CA PHE A 81 4.13 10.56 2.81
C PHE A 81 2.61 10.74 2.76
N VAL A 82 1.86 9.90 3.47
CA VAL A 82 0.39 9.97 3.56
C VAL A 82 0.02 10.62 4.89
N LEU A 83 -0.71 11.73 4.80
CA LEU A 83 -1.16 12.53 5.95
C LEU A 83 -2.44 11.96 6.57
N GLY A 84 -3.29 11.32 5.76
CA GLY A 84 -4.51 10.65 6.19
C GLY A 84 -4.95 9.60 5.18
N GLU A 85 -5.58 8.53 5.67
CA GLU A 85 -6.01 7.40 4.84
C GLU A 85 -7.39 6.91 5.27
N PHE A 86 -8.24 6.59 4.29
CA PHE A 86 -9.58 6.04 4.53
C PHE A 86 -9.82 4.85 3.60
N SER A 87 -10.62 3.90 4.08
CA SER A 87 -11.20 2.81 3.29
C SER A 87 -12.68 3.09 3.06
N LEU A 88 -13.09 3.08 1.80
CA LEU A 88 -14.46 3.31 1.37
C LEU A 88 -15.03 1.98 0.88
N THR A 89 -16.13 1.53 1.47
CA THR A 89 -16.79 0.29 1.07
C THR A 89 -17.61 0.48 -0.21
N GLY A 90 -17.73 -0.59 -1.00
CA GLY A 90 -18.62 -0.67 -2.15
C GLY A 90 -18.70 -2.08 -2.71
N GLU A 91 -19.65 -2.30 -3.61
CA GLU A 91 -19.98 -3.63 -4.15
C GLU A 91 -18.80 -4.33 -4.84
N GLY A 92 -17.90 -3.57 -5.46
CA GLY A 92 -16.71 -4.11 -6.13
C GLY A 92 -15.55 -4.45 -5.19
N GLY A 93 -15.70 -4.22 -3.88
CA GLY A 93 -14.63 -4.25 -2.89
C GLY A 93 -14.19 -2.85 -2.46
N PRO A 94 -13.33 -2.74 -1.43
CA PRO A 94 -12.95 -1.46 -0.85
C PRO A 94 -12.11 -0.62 -1.79
N ALA A 95 -12.35 0.69 -1.80
CA ALA A 95 -11.46 1.68 -2.39
C ALA A 95 -10.61 2.36 -1.30
N ARG A 96 -9.41 2.81 -1.67
CA ARG A 96 -8.45 3.48 -0.79
C ARG A 96 -8.41 4.96 -1.12
N LEU A 97 -8.65 5.80 -0.12
CA LEU A 97 -8.49 7.25 -0.21
C LEU A 97 -7.26 7.68 0.59
N THR A 98 -6.38 8.48 -0.01
CA THR A 98 -5.21 9.05 0.65
C THR A 98 -5.16 10.55 0.48
N LEU A 99 -4.80 11.26 1.54
CA LEU A 99 -4.44 12.67 1.53
C LEU A 99 -2.92 12.80 1.71
N SER A 100 -2.26 13.61 0.90
CA SER A 100 -0.82 13.82 0.98
C SER A 100 -0.42 15.23 0.57
N SER A 101 0.81 15.62 0.93
CA SER A 101 1.44 16.86 0.48
C SER A 101 2.83 16.56 -0.07
N ALA A 102 3.17 17.18 -1.20
CA ALA A 102 4.48 17.03 -1.82
C ALA A 102 4.86 18.27 -2.66
N GLY A 103 6.15 18.56 -2.72
CA GLY A 103 6.71 19.54 -3.66
C GLY A 103 6.79 18.99 -5.09
N GLY A 104 7.32 19.81 -5.99
CA GLY A 104 7.49 19.48 -7.42
C GLY A 104 6.33 19.99 -8.30
N GLY A 105 6.35 19.60 -9.57
CA GLY A 105 5.35 20.04 -10.55
C GLY A 105 4.04 19.28 -10.43
N LEU A 106 2.92 20.02 -10.39
CA LEU A 106 1.57 19.47 -10.36
C LEU A 106 1.31 18.57 -11.58
N GLU A 107 1.67 19.06 -12.77
CA GLU A 107 1.49 18.36 -14.05
C GLU A 107 2.27 17.04 -14.10
N ALA A 108 3.55 17.05 -13.71
CA ALA A 108 4.37 15.84 -13.64
C ALA A 108 3.79 14.78 -12.69
N ASN A 109 3.09 15.19 -11.63
CA ASN A 109 2.40 14.26 -10.75
C ASN A 109 1.13 13.68 -11.40
N VAL A 110 0.37 14.49 -12.13
CA VAL A 110 -0.79 14.05 -12.90
C VAL A 110 -0.39 13.09 -14.02
N GLU A 111 0.69 13.38 -14.76
CA GLU A 111 1.28 12.47 -15.75
C GLU A 111 1.69 11.13 -15.13
N ARG A 112 2.30 11.16 -13.94
CA ARG A 112 2.65 9.94 -13.20
C ARG A 112 1.42 9.11 -12.90
N TRP A 113 0.32 9.73 -12.46
CA TRP A 113 -0.92 9.00 -12.23
C TRP A 113 -1.51 8.41 -13.51
N GLN A 114 -1.48 9.15 -14.62
CA GLN A 114 -1.89 8.62 -15.93
C GLN A 114 -1.05 7.40 -16.34
N GLY A 115 0.27 7.46 -16.13
CA GLY A 115 1.18 6.34 -16.37
C GLY A 115 0.95 5.10 -15.49
N GLN A 116 0.16 5.21 -14.41
CA GLN A 116 -0.27 4.05 -13.61
C GLN A 116 -1.44 3.29 -14.24
N PHE A 117 -2.07 3.83 -15.28
CA PHE A 117 -3.24 3.24 -15.92
C PHE A 117 -2.94 2.80 -17.35
N SER A 118 -3.20 1.53 -17.63
CA SER A 118 -3.28 1.00 -19.00
C SER A 118 -4.75 0.84 -19.39
N ARG A 119 -5.19 1.57 -20.42
CA ARG A 119 -6.58 1.59 -20.88
C ARG A 119 -6.87 0.46 -21.87
N GLY A 120 -8.06 -0.12 -21.74
CA GLY A 120 -8.71 -0.95 -22.74
C GLY A 120 -9.65 -0.14 -23.63
N PRO A 121 -10.15 -0.75 -24.73
CA PRO A 121 -10.98 -0.08 -25.73
C PRO A 121 -12.33 0.44 -25.20
N ASN A 122 -12.82 -0.13 -24.09
CA ASN A 122 -14.11 0.22 -23.49
C ASN A 122 -13.97 1.04 -22.20
N ASP A 123 -12.74 1.36 -21.78
CA ASP A 123 -12.53 2.16 -20.57
C ASP A 123 -12.88 3.63 -20.86
N PRO A 124 -13.53 4.34 -19.93
CA PRO A 124 -13.76 5.78 -20.05
C PRO A 124 -12.50 6.55 -20.40
N GLU A 125 -12.64 7.59 -21.22
CA GLU A 125 -11.55 8.53 -21.50
C GLU A 125 -11.09 9.23 -20.22
N PRO A 126 -9.78 9.50 -20.07
CA PRO A 126 -9.27 10.37 -19.02
C PRO A 126 -9.99 11.72 -19.06
N ARG A 127 -10.38 12.23 -17.89
CA ARG A 127 -11.00 13.55 -17.77
C ARG A 127 -10.26 14.40 -16.77
N GLN A 128 -10.19 15.70 -17.05
CA GLN A 128 -9.76 16.70 -16.11
C GLN A 128 -10.82 17.81 -16.03
N SER A 129 -11.06 18.30 -14.82
CA SER A 129 -11.98 19.40 -14.55
C SER A 129 -11.48 20.22 -13.35
N GLU A 130 -11.94 21.45 -13.23
CA GLU A 130 -11.66 22.28 -12.06
C GLU A 130 -12.47 21.80 -10.84
N ILE A 131 -11.91 21.94 -9.64
CA ILE A 131 -12.58 21.72 -8.36
C ILE A 131 -12.14 22.80 -7.37
N THR A 132 -13.02 23.19 -6.45
CA THR A 132 -12.69 24.17 -5.40
C THR A 132 -12.16 23.46 -4.15
N PHE A 133 -11.12 24.01 -3.53
CA PHE A 133 -10.53 23.54 -2.29
C PHE A 133 -10.15 24.74 -1.43
N ASP A 134 -10.85 24.98 -0.31
CA ASP A 134 -10.67 26.16 0.56
C ASP A 134 -10.59 27.51 -0.22
N GLY A 135 -11.46 27.67 -1.23
CA GLY A 135 -11.47 28.85 -2.10
C GLY A 135 -10.34 28.94 -3.13
N GLN A 136 -9.39 27.99 -3.13
CA GLN A 136 -8.39 27.80 -4.18
C GLN A 136 -8.95 26.89 -5.28
N LYS A 137 -8.44 27.06 -6.51
CA LYS A 137 -8.71 26.17 -7.63
C LYS A 137 -7.75 24.99 -7.60
N GLY A 138 -8.29 23.79 -7.73
CA GLY A 138 -7.54 22.55 -7.96
C GLY A 138 -8.00 21.87 -9.24
N THR A 139 -7.29 20.79 -9.59
CA THR A 139 -7.62 19.94 -10.73
C THR A 139 -8.11 18.59 -10.24
N LEU A 140 -9.34 18.22 -10.62
CA LEU A 140 -9.86 16.86 -10.51
C LEU A 140 -9.50 16.08 -11.78
N VAL A 141 -8.84 14.94 -11.60
CA VAL A 141 -8.40 13.99 -12.63
C VAL A 141 -9.16 12.67 -12.43
N GLU A 142 -9.76 12.16 -13.49
CA GLU A 142 -10.47 10.89 -13.48
C GLU A 142 -9.84 9.92 -14.49
N LEU A 143 -9.41 8.76 -14.01
CA LEU A 143 -8.75 7.72 -14.81
C LEU A 143 -9.45 6.39 -14.62
N SER A 144 -9.45 5.53 -15.64
CA SER A 144 -10.01 4.17 -15.58
C SER A 144 -9.14 3.22 -16.39
N GLY A 145 -9.11 1.95 -15.98
CA GLY A 145 -8.42 0.87 -16.69
C GLY A 145 -7.68 -0.09 -15.76
N SER A 146 -6.61 -0.70 -16.26
CA SER A 146 -5.73 -1.56 -15.45
C SER A 146 -4.76 -0.70 -14.65
N TYR A 147 -4.91 -0.70 -13.33
CA TYR A 147 -4.12 0.10 -12.41
C TYR A 147 -2.88 -0.65 -11.91
N ALA A 148 -1.70 -0.12 -12.19
CA ALA A 148 -0.44 -0.58 -11.63
C ALA A 148 -0.15 0.17 -10.32
N ASP A 149 -0.43 -0.47 -9.18
CA ASP A 149 0.03 0.02 -7.89
C ASP A 149 1.53 -0.26 -7.74
N MET A 150 2.34 0.79 -7.66
CA MET A 150 3.79 0.70 -7.53
C MET A 150 4.24 0.03 -6.22
N LEU A 151 3.34 -0.06 -5.23
CA LEU A 151 3.61 -0.75 -3.96
C LEU A 151 3.14 -2.21 -3.96
N SER A 152 2.32 -2.63 -4.95
CA SER A 152 1.80 -3.99 -5.04
C SER A 152 2.77 -4.92 -5.75
N LYS A 153 2.86 -6.16 -5.27
CA LYS A 153 3.60 -7.24 -5.94
C LYS A 153 2.71 -8.09 -6.86
N ASP A 154 1.39 -7.92 -6.78
CA ASP A 154 0.40 -8.80 -7.42
C ASP A 154 0.05 -8.37 -8.86
N GLY A 155 0.87 -7.51 -9.47
CA GLY A 155 0.66 -6.98 -10.80
C GLY A 155 -0.53 -6.00 -10.90
N PRO A 156 -0.87 -5.54 -12.11
CA PRO A 156 -1.92 -4.54 -12.30
C PRO A 156 -3.33 -5.08 -11.99
N SER A 157 -4.14 -4.26 -11.31
CA SER A 157 -5.53 -4.55 -11.02
C SER A 157 -6.44 -4.09 -12.15
N LYS A 158 -7.19 -5.01 -12.76
CA LYS A 158 -8.10 -4.71 -13.89
C LYS A 158 -9.40 -4.05 -13.43
N ASN A 159 -10.03 -3.28 -14.31
CA ASN A 159 -11.31 -2.60 -14.06
C ASN A 159 -11.27 -1.71 -12.82
N TRP A 160 -10.19 -0.93 -12.70
CA TRP A 160 -9.99 0.01 -11.62
C TRP A 160 -10.21 1.44 -12.09
N ARG A 161 -10.48 2.32 -11.13
CA ARG A 161 -10.68 3.74 -11.37
C ARG A 161 -9.93 4.56 -10.32
N MET A 162 -9.52 5.75 -10.71
CA MET A 162 -8.96 6.76 -9.83
C MET A 162 -9.73 8.08 -9.97
N LEU A 163 -10.02 8.71 -8.82
CA LEU A 163 -10.30 10.13 -8.72
C LEU A 163 -9.13 10.78 -7.98
N GLY A 164 -8.42 11.69 -8.62
CA GLY A 164 -7.28 12.40 -8.04
C GLY A 164 -7.54 13.90 -8.05
N VAL A 165 -7.40 14.56 -6.92
CA VAL A 165 -7.40 16.02 -6.82
C VAL A 165 -6.00 16.49 -6.54
N ALA A 166 -5.58 17.53 -7.26
CA ALA A 166 -4.28 18.16 -7.13
C ALA A 166 -4.48 19.67 -6.94
N VAL A 167 -4.02 20.21 -5.81
CA VAL A 167 -4.21 21.61 -5.42
C VAL A 167 -2.85 22.27 -5.20
N PRO A 168 -2.50 23.33 -5.94
CA PRO A 168 -1.29 24.09 -5.67
C PRO A 168 -1.46 24.93 -4.40
N LEU A 169 -0.58 24.75 -3.41
CA LEU A 169 -0.57 25.48 -2.14
C LEU A 169 0.81 26.12 -1.91
N GLY A 170 1.12 27.14 -2.71
CA GLY A 170 2.40 27.85 -2.65
C GLY A 170 3.59 26.97 -2.99
N PRO A 171 4.53 26.70 -2.05
CA PRO A 171 5.73 25.89 -2.32
C PRO A 171 5.45 24.37 -2.40
N THR A 172 4.25 23.93 -1.99
CA THR A 172 3.85 22.52 -1.99
C THR A 172 2.52 22.33 -2.71
N ASN A 173 2.20 21.09 -3.06
CA ASN A 173 0.91 20.71 -3.59
C ASN A 173 0.22 19.75 -2.61
N PHE A 174 -1.10 19.88 -2.50
CA PHE A 174 -1.94 18.96 -1.75
C PHE A 174 -2.65 18.02 -2.71
N PHE A 175 -2.71 16.74 -2.34
CA PHE A 175 -3.32 15.71 -3.16
C PHE A 175 -4.35 14.92 -2.38
N VAL A 176 -5.49 14.65 -3.00
CA VAL A 176 -6.50 13.71 -2.50
C VAL A 176 -6.72 12.66 -3.58
N LYS A 177 -6.39 11.41 -3.31
CA LYS A 177 -6.44 10.33 -4.31
C LYS A 177 -7.31 9.18 -3.79
N LEU A 178 -8.42 8.93 -4.48
CA LEU A 178 -9.27 7.75 -4.30
C LEU A 178 -8.96 6.76 -5.41
N THR A 179 -8.64 5.51 -5.08
CA THR A 179 -8.32 4.46 -6.06
C THR A 179 -8.88 3.12 -5.62
N GLY A 180 -9.45 2.37 -6.55
CA GLY A 180 -10.02 1.06 -6.25
C GLY A 180 -10.85 0.49 -7.41
N PRO A 181 -11.65 -0.56 -7.14
CA PRO A 181 -12.57 -1.14 -8.11
C PRO A 181 -13.46 -0.08 -8.76
N GLN A 182 -13.63 -0.16 -10.08
CA GLN A 182 -14.36 0.86 -10.85
C GLN A 182 -15.77 1.10 -10.33
N ALA A 183 -16.51 0.03 -9.99
CA ALA A 183 -17.86 0.13 -9.45
C ALA A 183 -17.90 0.96 -8.15
N THR A 184 -17.04 0.63 -7.18
CA THR A 184 -16.93 1.34 -5.90
C THR A 184 -16.57 2.81 -6.08
N VAL A 185 -15.53 3.11 -6.86
CA VAL A 185 -15.08 4.49 -7.06
C VAL A 185 -16.11 5.32 -7.83
N THR A 186 -16.87 4.69 -8.74
CA THR A 186 -17.94 5.36 -9.49
C THR A 186 -19.08 5.75 -8.55
N ALA A 187 -19.52 4.83 -7.69
CA ALA A 187 -20.56 5.08 -6.69
C ALA A 187 -20.14 6.16 -5.67
N GLN A 188 -18.86 6.21 -5.31
CA GLN A 188 -18.31 7.16 -4.33
C GLN A 188 -17.97 8.54 -4.92
N ARG A 189 -18.13 8.76 -6.25
CA ARG A 189 -17.67 10.00 -6.91
C ARG A 189 -18.29 11.26 -6.31
N GLU A 190 -19.59 11.26 -6.05
CA GLU A 190 -20.27 12.45 -5.52
C GLU A 190 -19.82 12.77 -4.09
N ALA A 191 -19.75 11.75 -3.23
CA ALA A 191 -19.26 11.89 -1.85
C ALA A 191 -17.80 12.37 -1.83
N PHE A 192 -16.96 11.86 -2.74
CA PHE A 192 -15.58 12.29 -2.90
C PHE A 192 -15.47 13.79 -3.25
N VAL A 193 -16.27 14.27 -4.20
CA VAL A 193 -16.26 15.69 -4.59
C VAL A 193 -16.70 16.56 -3.41
N LYS A 194 -17.79 16.20 -2.73
CA LYS A 194 -18.28 16.93 -1.54
C LYS A 194 -17.24 16.95 -0.41
N PHE A 195 -16.55 15.84 -0.18
CA PHE A 195 -15.46 15.76 0.79
C PHE A 195 -14.35 16.76 0.45
N VAL A 196 -13.88 16.78 -0.79
CA VAL A 196 -12.82 17.71 -1.22
C VAL A 196 -13.26 19.18 -1.12
N GLU A 197 -14.47 19.49 -1.57
CA GLU A 197 -15.02 20.85 -1.53
C GLU A 197 -15.31 21.35 -0.10
N SER A 198 -15.46 20.44 0.86
CA SER A 198 -15.63 20.78 2.28
C SER A 198 -14.36 21.32 2.94
N ALA A 199 -13.19 21.20 2.28
CA ALA A 199 -11.91 21.60 2.85
C ALA A 199 -11.90 23.06 3.33
N LYS A 200 -11.42 23.24 4.56
CA LYS A 200 -11.15 24.55 5.18
C LYS A 200 -9.81 24.53 5.89
N ALA A 201 -8.98 25.56 5.70
CA ALA A 201 -7.76 25.69 6.47
C ALA A 201 -8.06 25.68 7.97
N ASP A 202 -7.32 24.87 8.72
CA ASP A 202 -7.35 24.84 10.18
C ASP A 202 -6.45 25.99 10.69
N LYS A 203 -7.08 27.08 11.14
CA LYS A 203 -6.43 28.34 11.52
C LYS A 203 -6.24 28.45 13.03
#